data_AF-B5G6W3-F1
#
_entry.id   AF-B5G6W3-F1
#
_cell.length_a   1.000
_cell.length_b   1.000
_cell.length_c   1.000
_cell.angle_alpha   90.00
_cell.angle_beta   90.00
_cell.angle_gamma   90.00
#
_symmetry.space_group_name_H-M   'P 1'
#
loop_
_entity.id
_entity.type
_entity.pdbx_description
1 polymer ?
#
loop_
_entity_poly.entity_id
_entity_poly.type
_entity_poly.pdbx_seq_one_letter_code
_entity_poly.pdbx_strand_id
1 'polypeptide(L)'
;MTFHGEERSQADLVEALADGTGRDARSIAAGHPEVTQLIASWIREAAHAGNWTRVDKFANLAAPLRAPGLGGALQEILDSDAVGFNKEDLVEILGEIRETDAVACLFRVAEGSVDEDAPAYWLCQKVISSLGEIGTPEALERLRRMTSQSWRDVVRWHAAVELGVEDELGFDEDHMLG
;
A
#
# COMPACT_ATOMS: atom_id res chain seq x y z
N MET A 1 21.68 -42.04 11.15
CA MET A 1 21.19 -40.67 11.34
C MET A 1 21.29 -39.98 9.99
N THR A 2 20.19 -39.98 9.24
CA THR A 2 20.06 -39.17 8.03
C THR A 2 19.69 -37.76 8.46
N PHE A 3 20.58 -36.80 8.21
CA PHE A 3 20.26 -35.39 8.29
C PHE A 3 19.16 -35.11 7.26
N HIS A 4 17.91 -34.87 7.71
CA HIS A 4 16.96 -34.10 6.91
C HIS A 4 17.48 -32.67 6.91
N GLY A 5 18.28 -32.32 5.90
CA GLY A 5 18.40 -30.91 5.54
C GLY A 5 17.00 -30.47 5.14
N GLU A 6 16.39 -29.57 5.89
CA GLU A 6 15.16 -28.90 5.46
C GLU A 6 15.46 -28.29 4.10
N GLU A 7 14.83 -28.82 3.05
CA GLU A 7 14.80 -28.16 1.75
C GLU A 7 14.19 -26.78 2.00
N ARG A 8 15.02 -25.73 1.89
CA ARG A 8 14.53 -24.36 1.95
C ARG A 8 13.47 -24.21 0.88
N SER A 9 12.29 -23.75 1.27
CA SER A 9 11.24 -23.46 0.29
C SER A 9 11.75 -22.39 -0.68
N GLN A 10 11.21 -22.36 -1.89
CA GLN A 10 11.56 -21.31 -2.86
C GLN A 10 11.33 -19.91 -2.27
N ALA A 11 10.28 -19.76 -1.46
CA ALA A 11 9.99 -18.52 -0.77
C ALA A 11 11.10 -18.13 0.22
N ASP A 12 11.72 -19.09 0.93
CA ASP A 12 12.83 -18.81 1.86
C ASP A 12 14.12 -18.43 1.12
N LEU A 13 14.36 -19.03 -0.05
CA LEU A 13 15.49 -18.65 -0.91
C LEU A 13 15.33 -17.21 -1.41
N VAL A 14 14.14 -16.87 -1.89
CA VAL A 14 13.82 -15.54 -2.41
C VAL A 14 13.84 -14.49 -1.28
N GLU A 15 13.30 -14.81 -0.11
CA GLU A 15 13.36 -13.93 1.07
C GLU A 15 14.81 -13.61 1.49
N ALA A 16 15.71 -14.60 1.40
CA ALA A 16 17.12 -14.41 1.74
C ALA A 16 17.88 -13.55 0.72
N LEU A 17 17.38 -13.46 -0.53
CA LEU A 17 17.96 -12.63 -1.58
C LEU A 17 17.43 -11.19 -1.52
N ALA A 18 16.16 -11.01 -1.15
CA ALA A 18 15.51 -9.70 -1.14
C ALA A 18 16.06 -8.79 -0.04
N ASP A 19 16.55 -7.61 -0.43
CA ASP A 19 17.03 -6.58 0.50
C ASP A 19 15.89 -5.81 1.20
N GLY A 20 14.65 -6.04 0.80
CA GLY A 20 13.44 -5.39 1.33
C GLY A 20 13.08 -4.06 0.66
N THR A 21 13.87 -3.58 -0.30
CA THR A 21 13.64 -2.30 -0.99
C THR A 21 13.07 -2.46 -2.41
N GLY A 22 13.02 -3.70 -2.92
CA GLY A 22 12.59 -3.98 -4.29
C GLY A 22 13.61 -3.62 -5.38
N ARG A 23 14.76 -3.00 -5.05
CA ARG A 23 15.77 -2.59 -6.04
C ARG A 23 16.40 -3.75 -6.80
N ASP A 24 16.50 -4.90 -6.14
CA ASP A 24 17.04 -6.15 -6.69
C ASP A 24 15.99 -6.98 -7.45
N ALA A 25 14.73 -6.54 -7.48
CA ALA A 25 13.60 -7.37 -7.91
C ALA A 25 13.75 -7.98 -9.29
N ARG A 26 14.16 -7.19 -10.28
CA ARG A 26 14.39 -7.68 -11.64
C ARG A 26 15.54 -8.68 -11.73
N SER A 27 16.58 -8.50 -10.91
CA SER A 27 17.70 -9.45 -10.84
C SER A 27 17.27 -10.76 -10.20
N ILE A 28 16.49 -10.70 -9.12
CA ILE A 28 15.94 -11.88 -8.45
C ILE A 28 14.99 -12.62 -9.38
N ALA A 29 14.06 -11.93 -10.05
CA ALA A 29 13.14 -12.55 -11.00
C ALA A 29 13.84 -13.15 -12.22
N ALA A 30 15.00 -12.62 -12.64
CA ALA A 30 15.79 -13.21 -13.71
C ALA A 30 16.43 -14.56 -13.29
N GLY A 31 16.82 -14.70 -12.01
CA GLY A 31 17.34 -15.95 -11.44
C GLY A 31 16.26 -16.94 -11.00
N HIS A 32 15.07 -16.41 -10.66
CA HIS A 32 13.92 -17.15 -10.13
C HIS A 32 12.61 -16.67 -10.80
N PRO A 33 12.35 -17.02 -12.08
CA PRO A 33 11.21 -16.48 -12.83
C PRO A 33 9.84 -16.78 -12.21
N GLU A 34 9.73 -17.89 -11.49
CA GLU A 34 8.52 -18.32 -10.77
C GLU A 34 8.06 -17.33 -9.70
N VAL A 35 8.97 -16.50 -9.17
CA VAL A 35 8.67 -15.46 -8.17
C VAL A 35 7.49 -14.59 -8.62
N THR A 36 7.48 -14.17 -9.88
CA THR A 36 6.44 -13.27 -10.40
C THR A 36 5.04 -13.88 -10.26
N GLN A 37 4.90 -15.20 -10.35
CA GLN A 37 3.60 -15.89 -10.29
C GLN A 37 3.23 -16.34 -8.87
N LEU A 38 4.23 -16.59 -8.01
CA LEU A 38 4.02 -17.17 -6.69
C LEU A 38 4.05 -16.14 -5.55
N ILE A 39 4.67 -14.98 -5.75
CA ILE A 39 4.90 -14.02 -4.67
C ILE A 39 3.62 -13.52 -4.01
N ALA A 40 2.53 -13.40 -4.76
CA ALA A 40 1.23 -13.03 -4.21
C ALA A 40 0.64 -14.09 -3.26
N SER A 41 0.90 -15.39 -3.49
CA SER A 41 0.48 -16.43 -2.54
C SER A 41 1.40 -16.43 -1.31
N TRP A 42 2.70 -16.22 -1.49
CA TRP A 42 3.64 -16.12 -0.38
C TRP A 42 3.37 -14.92 0.53
N ILE A 43 2.91 -13.79 -0.01
CA ILE A 43 2.46 -12.64 0.78
C ILE A 43 1.28 -13.04 1.67
N ARG A 44 0.28 -13.72 1.12
CA ARG A 44 -0.89 -14.20 1.89
C ARG A 44 -0.49 -15.20 2.97
N GLU A 45 0.37 -16.16 2.64
CA GLU A 45 0.89 -17.13 3.59
C GLU A 45 1.65 -16.46 4.74
N ALA A 46 2.51 -15.49 4.43
CA ALA A 46 3.24 -14.71 5.43
C ALA A 46 2.29 -13.88 6.31
N ALA A 47 1.26 -13.26 5.72
CA ALA A 47 0.24 -12.52 6.45
C ALA A 47 -0.58 -13.42 7.39
N HIS A 48 -1.00 -14.60 6.93
CA HIS A 48 -1.69 -15.59 7.77
C HIS A 48 -0.82 -16.09 8.93
N ALA A 49 0.51 -16.14 8.73
CA ALA A 49 1.46 -16.48 9.79
C ALA A 49 1.82 -15.29 10.70
N GLY A 50 1.31 -14.08 10.43
CA GLY A 50 1.66 -12.85 11.14
C GLY A 50 3.11 -12.39 10.94
N ASN A 51 3.77 -12.85 9.86
CA ASN A 51 5.15 -12.50 9.54
C ASN A 51 5.21 -11.23 8.68
N TRP A 52 4.97 -10.09 9.32
CA TRP A 52 4.87 -8.78 8.64
C TRP A 52 6.18 -8.33 7.99
N THR A 53 7.34 -8.68 8.56
CA THR A 53 8.64 -8.41 7.93
C THR A 53 8.77 -9.13 6.60
N ARG A 54 8.25 -10.34 6.48
CA ARG A 54 8.27 -11.11 5.23
C ARG A 54 7.24 -10.59 4.23
N VAL A 55 6.06 -10.17 4.70
CA VAL A 55 5.06 -9.46 3.87
C VAL A 55 5.69 -8.23 3.23
N ASP A 56 6.32 -7.38 4.03
CA ASP A 56 6.96 -6.14 3.57
C ASP A 56 8.02 -6.40 2.49
N LYS A 57 8.94 -7.33 2.75
CA LYS A 57 9.95 -7.73 1.75
C LYS A 57 9.34 -8.22 0.45
N PHE A 58 8.32 -9.08 0.53
CA PHE A 58 7.69 -9.63 -0.67
C PHE A 58 6.84 -8.61 -1.40
N ALA A 59 6.16 -7.70 -0.70
CA ALA A 59 5.41 -6.61 -1.32
C ALA A 59 6.34 -5.68 -2.10
N ASN A 60 7.44 -5.24 -1.47
CA ASN A 60 8.48 -4.43 -2.10
C ASN A 60 9.15 -5.14 -3.30
N LEU A 61 9.37 -6.46 -3.20
CA LEU A 61 9.89 -7.26 -4.30
C LEU A 61 8.87 -7.38 -5.46
N ALA A 62 7.59 -7.49 -5.15
CA ALA A 62 6.51 -7.71 -6.11
C ALA A 62 6.12 -6.44 -6.89
N ALA A 63 6.16 -5.26 -6.24
CA ALA A 63 5.72 -3.99 -6.81
C ALA A 63 6.42 -3.63 -8.14
N PRO A 64 7.76 -3.57 -8.24
CA PRO A 64 8.45 -3.24 -9.49
C PRO A 64 8.31 -4.32 -10.58
N LEU A 65 7.92 -5.55 -10.19
CA LEU A 65 7.63 -6.64 -11.11
C LEU A 65 6.18 -6.59 -11.62
N ARG A 66 5.32 -5.77 -11.03
CA ARG A 66 3.87 -5.77 -11.26
C ARG A 66 3.30 -7.19 -11.16
N ALA A 67 3.70 -7.90 -10.11
CA ALA A 67 3.36 -9.31 -9.94
C ALA A 67 1.83 -9.50 -9.94
N PRO A 68 1.28 -10.42 -10.77
CA PRO A 68 -0.16 -10.70 -10.78
C PRO A 68 -0.69 -11.05 -9.38
N GLY A 69 -1.83 -10.47 -9.02
CA GLY A 69 -2.49 -10.74 -7.74
C GLY A 69 -1.88 -10.04 -6.52
N LEU A 70 -0.82 -9.23 -6.70
CA LEU A 70 -0.25 -8.40 -5.64
C LEU A 70 -1.30 -7.47 -5.02
N GLY A 71 -2.00 -6.70 -5.86
CA GLY A 71 -3.00 -5.75 -5.38
C GLY A 71 -4.10 -6.40 -4.54
N GLY A 72 -4.61 -7.55 -4.97
CA GLY A 72 -5.58 -8.33 -4.19
C GLY A 72 -5.01 -8.82 -2.86
N ALA A 73 -3.76 -9.28 -2.83
CA ALA A 73 -3.12 -9.72 -1.59
C ALA A 73 -2.97 -8.58 -0.58
N LEU A 74 -2.60 -7.37 -1.03
CA LEU A 74 -2.46 -6.22 -0.14
C LEU A 74 -3.81 -5.69 0.35
N GLN A 75 -4.83 -5.70 -0.51
CA GLN A 75 -6.21 -5.35 -0.13
C GLN A 75 -6.75 -6.30 0.94
N GLU A 76 -6.54 -7.61 0.80
CA GLU A 76 -6.93 -8.61 1.81
C GLU A 76 -6.28 -8.33 3.18
N ILE A 77 -5.03 -7.87 3.21
CA ILE A 77 -4.34 -7.51 4.45
C ILE A 77 -4.93 -6.22 5.04
N LEU A 78 -5.14 -5.19 4.22
CA LEU A 78 -5.69 -3.90 4.66
C LEU A 78 -7.14 -3.99 5.15
N ASP A 79 -7.96 -4.85 4.54
CA ASP A 79 -9.34 -5.11 4.95
C ASP A 79 -9.45 -6.09 6.14
N SER A 80 -8.33 -6.64 6.62
CA SER A 80 -8.31 -7.54 7.78
C SER A 80 -8.19 -6.78 9.12
N ASP A 81 -8.56 -7.44 10.22
CA ASP A 81 -8.35 -6.93 11.59
C ASP A 81 -6.90 -7.13 12.08
N ALA A 82 -5.95 -7.43 11.18
CA ALA A 82 -4.57 -7.64 11.55
C ALA A 82 -3.91 -6.35 12.04
N VAL A 83 -2.92 -6.49 12.93
CA VAL A 83 -2.15 -5.37 13.49
C VAL A 83 -0.64 -5.68 13.41
N GLY A 84 0.18 -4.63 13.43
CA GLY A 84 1.64 -4.76 13.47
C GLY A 84 2.34 -4.75 12.12
N PHE A 85 1.63 -4.41 11.05
CA PHE A 85 2.22 -4.12 9.74
C PHE A 85 2.16 -2.60 9.45
N ASN A 86 3.03 -2.14 8.55
CA ASN A 86 3.00 -0.75 8.11
C ASN A 86 1.91 -0.54 7.06
N LYS A 87 0.82 0.13 7.43
CA LYS A 87 -0.27 0.45 6.49
C LYS A 87 0.19 1.40 5.39
N GLU A 88 1.09 2.34 5.70
CA GLU A 88 1.56 3.35 4.75
C GLU A 88 2.25 2.70 3.54
N ASP A 89 3.14 1.72 3.78
CA ASP A 89 3.86 1.03 2.71
C ASP A 89 2.89 0.27 1.79
N LEU A 90 1.89 -0.41 2.34
CA LEU A 90 0.91 -1.15 1.53
C LEU A 90 0.03 -0.20 0.70
N VAL A 91 -0.37 0.93 1.28
CA VAL A 91 -1.12 1.98 0.59
C VAL A 91 -0.30 2.58 -0.55
N GLU A 92 0.97 2.88 -0.30
CA GLU A 92 1.91 3.41 -1.29
C GLU A 92 2.10 2.44 -2.45
N ILE A 93 2.39 1.17 -2.18
CA ILE A 93 2.55 0.14 -3.22
C ILE A 93 1.30 0.02 -4.11
N LEU A 94 0.10 0.09 -3.52
CA LEU A 94 -1.16 0.03 -4.28
C LEU A 94 -1.33 1.24 -5.23
N GLY A 95 -0.88 2.42 -4.80
CA GLY A 95 -0.80 3.62 -5.63
C GLY A 95 0.19 3.46 -6.79
N GLU A 96 1.42 3.05 -6.47
CA GLU A 96 2.52 2.93 -7.43
C GLU A 96 2.22 1.94 -8.56
N ILE A 97 1.61 0.80 -8.21
CA ILE A 97 1.21 -0.20 -9.20
C ILE A 97 -0.07 0.19 -9.95
N ARG A 98 -0.78 1.23 -9.49
CA ARG A 98 -2.06 1.74 -9.98
C ARG A 98 -3.18 0.70 -9.89
N GLU A 99 -3.31 0.07 -8.73
CA GLU A 99 -4.32 -0.96 -8.49
C GLU A 99 -5.72 -0.34 -8.44
N THR A 100 -6.48 -0.44 -9.54
CA THR A 100 -7.79 0.20 -9.65
C THR A 100 -8.82 -0.38 -8.71
N ASP A 101 -8.73 -1.68 -8.40
CA ASP A 101 -9.69 -2.35 -7.53
C ASP A 101 -9.50 -1.91 -6.05
N ALA A 102 -8.34 -1.35 -5.71
CA ALA A 102 -8.02 -0.91 -4.36
C ALA A 102 -8.66 0.42 -3.95
N VAL A 103 -9.25 1.19 -4.87
CA VAL A 103 -9.80 2.54 -4.58
C VAL A 103 -10.76 2.54 -3.39
N ALA A 104 -11.68 1.58 -3.35
CA ALA A 104 -12.64 1.47 -2.25
C ALA A 104 -11.98 1.05 -0.93
N CYS A 105 -10.95 0.19 -0.98
CA CYS A 105 -10.16 -0.23 0.18
C CYS A 105 -9.36 0.94 0.76
N LEU A 106 -8.60 1.66 -0.07
CA LEU A 106 -7.81 2.82 0.34
C LEU A 106 -8.67 3.89 1.02
N PHE A 107 -9.85 4.18 0.46
CA PHE A 107 -10.77 5.13 1.08
C PHE A 107 -11.25 4.67 2.48
N ARG A 108 -11.56 3.38 2.66
CA ARG A 108 -11.92 2.82 3.99
C ARG A 108 -10.75 2.91 4.97
N VAL A 109 -9.52 2.69 4.50
CA VAL A 109 -8.31 2.80 5.34
C VAL A 109 -8.20 4.22 5.91
N ALA A 110 -8.41 5.26 5.09
CA ALA A 110 -8.43 6.64 5.56
C ALA A 110 -9.59 6.90 6.53
N GLU A 111 -10.82 6.48 6.20
CA GLU A 111 -12.00 6.67 7.06
C GLU A 111 -11.80 6.04 8.45
N GLY A 112 -11.25 4.82 8.50
CA GLY A 112 -11.03 4.09 9.74
C GLY A 112 -9.84 4.58 10.57
N SER A 113 -8.91 5.33 9.96
CA SER A 113 -7.67 5.74 10.64
C SER A 113 -7.63 7.23 10.98
N VAL A 114 -8.57 8.05 10.48
CA VAL A 114 -8.50 9.51 10.55
C VAL A 114 -8.31 10.06 11.97
N ASP A 115 -8.92 9.46 12.99
CA ASP A 115 -8.78 9.95 14.36
C ASP A 115 -7.46 9.52 15.02
N GLU A 116 -6.89 8.38 14.61
CA GLU A 116 -5.63 7.82 15.14
C GLU A 116 -4.39 8.39 14.44
N ASP A 117 -4.56 8.84 13.20
CA ASP A 117 -3.51 9.39 12.33
C ASP A 117 -3.15 10.84 12.70
N ALA A 118 -3.93 11.46 13.58
CA ALA A 118 -3.68 12.81 14.10
C ALA A 118 -2.37 12.89 14.92
N PRO A 119 -1.69 14.05 14.96
CA PRO A 119 -2.05 15.30 14.28
C PRO A 119 -1.47 15.40 12.86
N ALA A 120 -0.61 14.47 12.45
CA ALA A 120 0.15 14.61 11.22
C ALA A 120 -0.59 14.08 9.98
N TYR A 121 -1.54 13.16 10.17
CA TYR A 121 -2.35 12.58 9.10
C TYR A 121 -1.50 11.90 8.00
N TRP A 122 -0.40 11.24 8.38
CA TRP A 122 0.56 10.66 7.42
C TRP A 122 -0.07 9.58 6.56
N LEU A 123 -0.84 8.67 7.17
CA LEU A 123 -1.53 7.61 6.44
C LEU A 123 -2.62 8.16 5.52
N CYS A 124 -3.37 9.16 5.97
CA CYS A 124 -4.37 9.84 5.15
C CYS A 124 -3.73 10.54 3.95
N GLN A 125 -2.58 11.21 4.14
CA GLN A 125 -1.82 11.82 3.05
C GLN A 125 -1.30 10.77 2.05
N LYS A 126 -0.84 9.61 2.53
CA LYS A 126 -0.46 8.49 1.67
C LYS A 126 -1.64 7.95 0.88
N VAL A 127 -2.81 7.78 1.50
CA VAL A 127 -4.04 7.39 0.80
C VAL A 127 -4.41 8.40 -0.28
N ILE A 128 -4.35 9.70 0.02
CA ILE A 128 -4.63 10.77 -0.95
C ILE A 128 -3.69 10.65 -2.16
N SER A 129 -2.39 10.56 -1.91
CA SER A 129 -1.37 10.44 -2.97
C SER A 129 -1.62 9.18 -3.82
N SER A 130 -1.86 8.03 -3.19
CA SER A 130 -2.13 6.76 -3.90
C SER A 130 -3.42 6.82 -4.74
N LEU A 131 -4.48 7.47 -4.24
CA LEU A 131 -5.69 7.68 -5.03
C LEU A 131 -5.43 8.59 -6.25
N GLY A 132 -4.61 9.62 -6.09
CA GLY A 132 -4.14 10.49 -7.18
C GLY A 132 -3.36 9.72 -8.24
N GLU A 133 -2.42 8.86 -7.82
CA GLU A 133 -1.63 8.01 -8.71
C GLU A 133 -2.46 7.00 -9.50
N ILE A 134 -3.48 6.41 -8.86
CA ILE A 134 -4.46 5.52 -9.52
C ILE A 134 -5.26 6.30 -10.58
N GLY A 135 -5.72 7.51 -10.24
CA GLY A 135 -6.25 8.49 -11.20
C GLY A 135 -7.52 8.08 -11.96
N THR A 136 -8.21 7.01 -11.53
CA THR A 136 -9.49 6.61 -12.14
C THR A 136 -10.59 7.61 -11.76
N PRO A 137 -11.69 7.70 -12.53
CA PRO A 137 -12.83 8.53 -12.14
C PRO A 137 -13.36 8.21 -10.75
N GLU A 138 -13.33 6.95 -10.33
CA GLU A 138 -13.71 6.57 -8.96
C GLU A 138 -12.72 7.13 -7.93
N ALA A 139 -11.41 7.01 -8.17
CA ALA A 139 -10.39 7.52 -7.26
C ALA A 139 -10.50 9.05 -7.08
N LEU A 140 -10.68 9.77 -8.18
CA LEU A 140 -10.89 11.22 -8.17
C LEU A 140 -12.18 11.61 -7.43
N GLU A 141 -13.25 10.82 -7.56
CA GLU A 141 -14.48 11.03 -6.79
C GLU A 141 -14.26 10.79 -5.30
N ARG A 142 -13.46 9.79 -4.91
CA ARG A 142 -13.07 9.58 -3.51
C ARG A 142 -12.28 10.77 -2.97
N LEU A 143 -11.29 11.27 -3.72
CA LEU A 143 -10.56 12.49 -3.36
C LEU A 143 -11.51 13.69 -3.19
N ARG A 144 -12.47 13.88 -4.11
CA ARG A 144 -13.47 14.95 -4.00
C ARG A 144 -14.29 14.83 -2.72
N ARG A 145 -14.65 13.62 -2.31
CA ARG A 145 -15.33 13.40 -1.02
C ARG A 145 -14.47 13.76 0.18
N MET A 146 -13.15 13.58 0.09
CA MET A 146 -12.19 13.93 1.16
C MET A 146 -12.05 15.45 1.39
N THR A 147 -12.49 16.30 0.46
CA THR A 147 -12.50 17.77 0.66
C THR A 147 -13.68 18.28 1.49
N SER A 148 -14.67 17.40 1.75
CA SER A 148 -15.89 17.77 2.47
C SER A 148 -15.67 17.98 3.98
N GLN A 149 -16.60 18.67 4.63
CA GLN A 149 -16.53 19.04 6.04
C GLN A 149 -16.52 17.85 7.03
N SER A 150 -16.78 16.62 6.57
CA SER A 150 -16.66 15.43 7.41
C SER A 150 -15.21 15.03 7.69
N TRP A 151 -14.25 15.60 6.95
CA TRP A 151 -12.82 15.34 7.11
C TRP A 151 -12.12 16.47 7.87
N ARG A 152 -10.95 16.15 8.43
CA ARG A 152 -10.10 17.11 9.13
C ARG A 152 -9.47 18.09 8.15
N ASP A 153 -9.22 19.32 8.56
CA ASP A 153 -8.76 20.38 7.66
C ASP A 153 -7.46 20.03 6.94
N VAL A 154 -6.49 19.42 7.64
CA VAL A 154 -5.27 18.88 7.02
C VAL A 154 -5.58 17.90 5.88
N VAL A 155 -6.49 16.93 6.13
CA VAL A 155 -6.88 15.95 5.10
C VAL A 155 -7.62 16.61 3.93
N ARG A 156 -8.51 17.57 4.22
CA ARG A 156 -9.25 18.32 3.21
C ARG A 156 -8.31 19.12 2.32
N TRP A 157 -7.31 19.78 2.92
CA TRP A 157 -6.28 20.53 2.21
C TRP A 157 -5.51 19.63 1.25
N HIS A 158 -4.92 18.54 1.75
CA HIS A 158 -4.14 17.64 0.91
C HIS A 158 -4.97 17.01 -0.22
N ALA A 159 -6.23 16.65 0.04
CA ALA A 159 -7.11 16.12 -1.01
C ALA A 159 -7.44 17.17 -2.09
N ALA A 160 -7.60 18.43 -1.69
CA ALA A 160 -7.84 19.52 -2.64
C ALA A 160 -6.60 19.82 -3.48
N VAL A 161 -5.41 19.83 -2.86
CA VAL A 161 -4.12 20.01 -3.55
C VAL A 161 -3.86 18.88 -4.56
N GLU A 162 -4.10 17.61 -4.17
CA GLU A 162 -3.96 16.47 -5.09
C GLU A 162 -4.89 16.58 -6.30
N LEU A 163 -6.07 17.16 -6.11
CA LEU A 163 -7.03 17.44 -7.17
C LEU A 163 -6.73 18.72 -7.97
N GLY A 164 -5.88 19.61 -7.46
CA GLY A 164 -5.65 20.96 -7.99
C GLY A 164 -6.89 21.87 -7.92
N VAL A 165 -7.67 21.79 -6.84
CA VAL A 165 -8.92 22.55 -6.65
C VAL A 165 -8.96 23.37 -5.35
N GLU A 166 -7.84 23.50 -4.65
CA GLU A 166 -7.72 24.25 -3.39
C GLU A 166 -8.17 25.71 -3.53
N ASP A 167 -7.77 26.37 -4.62
CA ASP A 167 -8.19 27.75 -4.95
C ASP A 167 -9.69 27.84 -5.24
N GLU A 168 -10.24 26.86 -5.96
CA GLU A 168 -11.67 26.80 -6.31
C GLU A 168 -12.54 26.63 -5.06
N LEU A 169 -12.02 25.89 -4.07
CA LEU A 169 -12.67 25.66 -2.79
C LEU A 169 -12.43 26.79 -1.78
N GLY A 170 -11.56 27.75 -2.11
CA GLY A 170 -11.16 28.85 -1.23
C GLY A 170 -10.45 28.38 0.03
N PHE A 171 -9.70 27.27 -0.06
CA PHE A 171 -8.89 26.79 1.04
C PHE A 171 -7.61 27.64 1.15
N ASP A 172 -7.23 27.95 2.37
CA ASP A 172 -6.04 28.72 2.70
C ASP A 172 -5.08 27.85 3.51
N GLU A 173 -3.85 27.69 3.05
CA GLU A 173 -2.87 26.76 3.64
C GLU A 173 -2.64 27.04 5.14
N ASP A 174 -2.41 28.31 5.47
CA ASP A 174 -2.10 28.75 6.83
C ASP A 174 -3.28 28.48 7.78
N HIS A 175 -4.52 28.64 7.31
CA HIS A 175 -5.71 28.27 8.08
C HIS A 175 -5.84 26.76 8.24
N MET A 176 -5.67 26.00 7.15
CA MET A 176 -6.01 24.58 7.11
C MET A 176 -4.97 23.69 7.78
N LEU A 177 -3.71 24.15 7.83
CA LEU A 177 -2.58 23.42 8.42
C LEU A 177 -2.09 24.01 9.76
N GLY A 178 -2.63 25.17 10.17
CA GLY A 178 -2.20 25.94 11.34
C GLY A 178 -2.79 25.54 12.69
#